data_AF-A0AAE9VRK0-F1
#
_entry.id   AF-A0AAE9VRK0-F1
#
_cell.length_a   1.000
_cell.length_b   1.000
_cell.length_c   1.000
_cell.angle_alpha   90.00
_cell.angle_beta   90.00
_cell.angle_gamma   90.00
#
_symmetry.space_group_name_H-M   'P 1'
#
loop_
_entity.id
_entity.type
_entity.pdbx_description
1 polymer ?
#
loop_
_entity_poly.entity_id
_entity_poly.type
_entity_poly.pdbx_seq_one_letter_code
_entity_poly.pdbx_strand_id
1 'polypeptide(L)'
;MRAEAGLIENLNRSNEKQYRAMLSKKWAATNSLSYFRYVLALSNRYFKVDEANLTELDRLYLTMLHYDFWQEATTNMSLSDSIATIGSNKDYLAEIKEYLHLRISLIDFEESKCSLGYEQPLQLHARYTRDQILVAFGLSTLHKKSSNREGTAENKKLNTELLFINLQKSEEDFSPTTMYDDYAIDETLFHWQSQGRTADNSATGMSYIKQVELNKKIIFYLYNYVILL
;
A
#
# COMPACT_ATOMS: atom_id res chain seq x y z
N MET A 1 -14.48 7.25 -17.11
CA MET A 1 -15.37 7.81 -16.06
C MET A 1 -16.72 8.12 -16.69
N ARG A 2 -17.88 7.98 -16.03
CA ARG A 2 -19.20 8.13 -16.70
C ARG A 2 -19.38 9.51 -17.36
N ALA A 3 -18.75 10.53 -16.78
CA ALA A 3 -18.70 11.87 -17.36
C ALA A 3 -17.95 11.97 -18.69
N GLU A 4 -16.90 11.17 -18.90
CA GLU A 4 -16.18 11.11 -20.18
C GLU A 4 -16.94 10.29 -21.22
N ALA A 5 -17.78 9.37 -20.77
CA ALA A 5 -18.70 8.61 -21.61
C ALA A 5 -19.98 9.40 -21.95
N GLY A 6 -20.11 10.66 -21.53
CA GLY A 6 -21.28 11.51 -21.80
C GLY A 6 -22.56 11.11 -21.07
N LEU A 7 -22.47 10.30 -20.01
CA LEU A 7 -23.63 9.72 -19.33
C LEU A 7 -24.22 10.62 -18.22
N ILE A 8 -23.57 11.73 -17.85
CA ILE A 8 -24.02 12.64 -16.79
C ILE A 8 -23.80 14.10 -17.24
N GLU A 9 -24.87 14.85 -17.46
CA GLU A 9 -24.83 16.25 -17.96
C GLU A 9 -24.41 17.28 -16.89
N ASN A 10 -24.65 17.00 -15.60
CA ASN A 10 -24.36 17.92 -14.49
C ASN A 10 -23.49 17.27 -13.40
N LEU A 11 -22.33 16.73 -13.78
CA LEU A 11 -21.42 16.08 -12.83
C LEU A 11 -20.82 17.11 -11.86
N ASN A 12 -20.88 16.84 -10.56
CA ASN A 12 -20.07 17.55 -9.58
C ASN A 12 -18.58 17.18 -9.78
N ARG A 13 -17.77 18.14 -10.25
CA ARG A 13 -16.33 17.93 -10.52
C ARG A 13 -15.40 18.20 -9.34
N SER A 14 -15.95 18.47 -8.15
CA SER A 14 -15.14 18.65 -6.94
C SER A 14 -14.27 17.42 -6.69
N ASN A 15 -12.97 17.63 -6.48
CA ASN A 15 -11.93 16.61 -6.31
C ASN A 15 -11.80 15.58 -7.43
N GLU A 16 -12.26 15.88 -8.66
CA GLU A 16 -12.19 14.97 -9.82
C GLU A 16 -10.79 14.40 -10.04
N LYS A 17 -9.74 15.21 -9.89
CA LYS A 17 -8.34 14.74 -10.06
C LYS A 17 -7.96 13.65 -9.05
N GLN A 18 -8.40 13.79 -7.80
CA GLN A 18 -8.15 12.86 -6.72
C GLN A 18 -8.90 11.54 -6.96
N TYR A 19 -10.20 11.60 -7.30
CA TYR A 19 -10.97 10.40 -7.65
C TYR A 19 -10.35 9.65 -8.84
N ARG A 20 -9.94 10.39 -9.88
CA ARG A 20 -9.26 9.80 -11.05
C ARG A 20 -7.99 9.07 -10.64
N ALA A 21 -7.10 9.74 -9.91
CA ALA A 21 -5.84 9.14 -9.48
C ALA A 21 -6.06 7.92 -8.56
N MET A 22 -7.03 8.00 -7.65
CA MET A 22 -7.42 6.89 -6.79
C MET A 22 -7.86 5.67 -7.60
N LEU A 23 -8.84 5.84 -8.49
CA LEU A 23 -9.43 4.73 -9.24
C LEU A 23 -8.49 4.16 -10.32
N SER A 24 -7.82 5.02 -11.10
CA SER A 24 -7.06 4.59 -12.28
C SER A 24 -5.60 4.25 -11.99
N LYS A 25 -5.03 4.72 -10.87
CA LYS A 25 -3.64 4.43 -10.50
C LYS A 25 -3.57 3.60 -9.23
N LYS A 26 -4.09 4.12 -8.12
CA LYS A 26 -3.90 3.50 -6.80
C LYS A 26 -4.65 2.18 -6.70
N TRP A 27 -5.96 2.21 -6.91
CA TRP A 27 -6.80 1.01 -6.84
C TRP A 27 -6.58 0.08 -8.03
N ALA A 28 -6.23 0.59 -9.22
CA ALA A 28 -5.81 -0.26 -10.34
C ALA A 28 -4.60 -1.14 -9.98
N ALA A 29 -3.61 -0.60 -9.26
CA ALA A 29 -2.44 -1.32 -8.78
C ALA A 29 -2.67 -2.09 -7.45
N THR A 30 -3.80 -1.90 -6.79
CA THR A 30 -4.18 -2.60 -5.56
C THR A 30 -5.04 -3.81 -5.92
N ASN A 31 -4.83 -4.95 -5.29
CA ASN A 31 -5.69 -6.12 -5.42
C ASN A 31 -5.78 -6.80 -4.06
N SER A 32 -6.76 -6.37 -3.25
CA SER A 32 -6.97 -6.94 -1.92
C SER A 32 -8.46 -7.01 -1.61
N LEU A 33 -8.92 -8.22 -1.30
CA LEU A 33 -10.31 -8.52 -0.97
C LEU A 33 -10.71 -7.90 0.37
N SER A 34 -9.92 -8.10 1.42
CA SER A 34 -10.14 -7.53 2.76
C SER A 34 -10.18 -6.01 2.73
N TYR A 35 -9.20 -5.38 2.07
CA TYR A 35 -9.17 -3.92 1.93
C TYR A 35 -10.35 -3.39 1.14
N PHE A 36 -10.65 -3.94 -0.05
CA PHE A 36 -11.79 -3.46 -0.84
C PHE A 36 -13.15 -3.73 -0.16
N ARG A 37 -13.30 -4.83 0.58
CA ARG A 37 -14.50 -5.07 1.40
C ARG A 37 -14.64 -4.03 2.51
N TYR A 38 -13.55 -3.66 3.17
CA TYR A 38 -13.54 -2.60 4.18
C TYR A 38 -13.98 -1.26 3.58
N VAL A 39 -13.39 -0.85 2.45
CA VAL A 39 -13.73 0.40 1.76
C VAL A 39 -15.18 0.36 1.23
N LEU A 40 -15.66 -0.78 0.74
CA LEU A 40 -17.05 -0.94 0.28
C LEU A 40 -18.03 -0.76 1.45
N ALA A 41 -17.77 -1.39 2.60
CA ALA A 41 -18.59 -1.22 3.81
C ALA A 41 -18.60 0.26 4.29
N LEU A 42 -17.47 0.95 4.16
CA LEU A 42 -17.37 2.37 4.45
C LEU A 42 -18.15 3.25 3.46
N SER A 43 -18.10 2.92 2.16
CA SER A 43 -18.87 3.62 1.12
C SER A 43 -20.40 3.47 1.32
N ASN A 44 -20.86 2.35 1.88
CA ASN A 44 -22.26 2.13 2.25
C ASN A 44 -22.72 3.03 3.41
N ARG A 45 -21.78 3.54 4.19
CA ARG A 45 -22.00 4.55 5.24
C ARG A 45 -21.63 5.96 4.79
N TYR A 46 -21.53 6.20 3.48
CA TYR A 46 -21.16 7.49 2.90
C TYR A 46 -19.82 8.02 3.41
N PHE A 47 -18.87 7.12 3.69
CA PHE A 47 -17.58 7.45 4.27
C PHE A 47 -17.65 8.20 5.61
N LYS A 48 -18.74 8.02 6.37
CA LYS A 48 -18.83 8.53 7.74
C LYS A 48 -18.04 7.61 8.67
N VAL A 49 -17.10 8.20 9.41
CA VAL A 49 -16.22 7.53 10.35
C VAL A 49 -16.57 7.96 11.77
N ASP A 50 -16.76 6.99 12.66
CA ASP A 50 -16.90 7.22 14.09
C ASP A 50 -15.53 7.03 14.76
N GLU A 51 -14.82 8.13 15.00
CA GLU A 51 -13.44 8.08 15.52
C GLU A 51 -13.32 7.47 16.92
N ALA A 52 -14.39 7.52 17.72
CA ALA A 52 -14.39 7.02 19.09
C ALA A 52 -14.25 5.49 19.16
N ASN A 53 -14.61 4.79 18.09
CA ASN A 53 -14.68 3.33 18.04
C ASN A 53 -13.68 2.70 17.06
N LEU A 54 -12.69 3.46 16.59
CA LEU A 54 -11.68 2.93 15.66
C LEU A 54 -10.63 2.07 16.37
N THR A 55 -10.50 0.84 15.90
CA THR A 55 -9.34 -0.02 16.21
C THR A 55 -8.09 0.49 15.51
N GLU A 56 -6.91 0.02 15.92
CA GLU A 56 -5.65 0.35 15.24
C GLU A 56 -5.65 -0.12 13.77
N LEU A 57 -6.26 -1.28 13.50
CA LEU A 57 -6.42 -1.79 12.14
C LEU A 57 -7.31 -0.86 11.28
N ASP A 58 -8.41 -0.36 11.85
CA ASP A 58 -9.26 0.61 11.16
C ASP A 58 -8.50 1.89 10.84
N ARG A 59 -7.69 2.40 11.78
CA ARG A 59 -6.85 3.60 11.57
C ARG A 59 -5.86 3.39 10.43
N LEU A 60 -5.26 2.20 10.34
CA LEU A 60 -4.35 1.87 9.24
C LEU A 60 -5.08 1.80 7.89
N TYR A 61 -6.22 1.11 7.80
CA TYR A 61 -7.00 1.07 6.55
C TYR A 61 -7.52 2.45 6.12
N LEU A 62 -7.98 3.27 7.06
CA LEU A 62 -8.41 4.63 6.76
C LEU A 62 -7.24 5.51 6.34
N THR A 63 -6.05 5.34 6.94
CA THR A 63 -4.85 6.07 6.52
C THR A 63 -4.38 5.62 5.13
N MET A 64 -4.48 4.32 4.79
CA MET A 64 -4.24 3.83 3.44
C MET A 64 -5.19 4.50 2.44
N LEU A 65 -6.48 4.56 2.76
CA LEU A 65 -7.50 5.21 1.92
C LEU A 65 -7.27 6.72 1.78
N HIS A 66 -6.82 7.38 2.86
CA HIS A 66 -6.38 8.77 2.80
C HIS A 66 -5.30 8.97 1.73
N TYR A 67 -4.25 8.14 1.72
CA TYR A 67 -3.20 8.21 0.72
C TYR A 67 -3.65 7.80 -0.69
N ASP A 68 -4.60 6.88 -0.81
CA ASP A 68 -5.18 6.52 -2.10
C ASP A 68 -5.85 7.73 -2.79
N PHE A 69 -6.52 8.58 -2.00
CA PHE A 69 -7.23 9.76 -2.51
C PHE A 69 -6.34 11.01 -2.58
N TRP A 70 -5.71 11.38 -1.46
CA TRP A 70 -4.96 12.63 -1.32
C TRP A 70 -3.51 12.53 -1.80
N GLN A 71 -2.93 11.33 -1.75
CA GLN A 71 -1.54 11.04 -2.15
C GLN A 71 -0.46 11.76 -1.34
N GLU A 72 -0.83 12.57 -0.36
CA GLU A 72 0.07 13.36 0.49
C GLU A 72 -0.43 13.35 1.93
N ALA A 73 0.47 13.64 2.88
CA ALA A 73 0.08 13.83 4.27
C ALA A 73 -0.69 15.14 4.47
N THR A 74 -1.42 15.25 5.58
CA THR A 74 -2.13 16.46 5.98
C THR A 74 -1.94 16.77 7.47
N THR A 75 -1.77 18.05 7.78
CA THR A 75 -1.83 18.59 9.14
C THR A 75 -3.11 19.37 9.41
N ASN A 76 -3.96 19.54 8.39
CA ASN A 76 -5.07 20.48 8.41
C ASN A 76 -6.44 19.79 8.53
N MET A 77 -6.47 18.45 8.56
CA MET A 77 -7.69 17.66 8.62
C MET A 77 -7.51 16.51 9.60
N SER A 78 -8.58 16.16 10.32
CA SER A 78 -8.65 14.88 11.03
C SER A 78 -8.76 13.72 10.03
N LEU A 79 -8.59 12.49 10.52
CA LEU A 79 -8.76 11.31 9.69
C LEU A 79 -10.23 11.21 9.21
N SER A 80 -11.20 11.45 10.10
CA SER A 80 -12.61 11.44 9.74
C SER A 80 -12.96 12.50 8.70
N ASP A 81 -12.47 13.75 8.83
CA ASP A 81 -12.74 14.81 7.85
C ASP A 81 -12.20 14.44 6.46
N SER A 82 -10.99 13.89 6.45
CA SER A 82 -10.34 13.46 5.22
C SER A 82 -11.12 12.39 4.48
N ILE A 83 -11.65 11.42 5.22
CA ILE A 83 -12.43 10.30 4.68
C ILE A 83 -13.85 10.74 4.32
N ALA A 84 -14.50 11.58 5.14
CA ALA A 84 -15.81 12.15 4.85
C ALA A 84 -15.82 12.96 3.55
N THR A 85 -14.70 13.62 3.21
CA THR A 85 -14.54 14.36 1.94
C THR A 85 -14.70 13.44 0.73
N ILE A 86 -14.26 12.18 0.81
CA ILE A 86 -14.43 11.17 -0.26
C ILE A 86 -15.91 10.79 -0.45
N GLY A 87 -16.72 10.85 0.62
CA GLY A 87 -18.16 10.57 0.55
C GLY A 87 -19.04 11.77 0.15
N SER A 88 -18.47 12.98 0.12
CA SER A 88 -19.23 14.22 -0.10
C SER A 88 -19.78 14.37 -1.53
N ASN A 89 -19.13 13.73 -2.51
CA ASN A 89 -19.54 13.81 -3.91
C ASN A 89 -20.35 12.57 -4.31
N LYS A 90 -21.68 12.74 -4.41
CA LYS A 90 -22.63 11.64 -4.67
C LYS A 90 -22.38 10.95 -6.01
N ASP A 91 -21.94 11.68 -7.02
CA ASP A 91 -21.69 11.11 -8.35
C ASP A 91 -20.52 10.12 -8.31
N TYR A 92 -19.42 10.52 -7.68
CA TYR A 92 -18.26 9.63 -7.48
C TYR A 92 -18.52 8.52 -6.48
N LEU A 93 -19.38 8.74 -5.47
CA LEU A 93 -19.73 7.67 -4.53
C LEU A 93 -20.41 6.50 -5.25
N ALA A 94 -21.28 6.77 -6.23
CA ALA A 94 -21.88 5.72 -7.05
C ALA A 94 -20.82 4.98 -7.88
N GLU A 95 -19.92 5.71 -8.54
CA GLU A 95 -18.81 5.11 -9.31
C GLU A 95 -17.88 4.26 -8.44
N ILE A 96 -17.55 4.73 -7.23
CA ILE A 96 -16.72 3.99 -6.26
C ILE A 96 -17.36 2.66 -5.91
N LYS A 97 -18.66 2.63 -5.61
CA LYS A 97 -19.37 1.40 -5.26
C LYS A 97 -19.36 0.40 -6.41
N GLU A 98 -19.67 0.85 -7.62
CA GLU A 98 -19.65 0.01 -8.82
C GLU A 98 -18.24 -0.54 -9.08
N TYR A 99 -17.22 0.31 -8.99
CA TYR A 99 -15.83 -0.09 -9.14
C TYR A 99 -15.43 -1.15 -8.10
N LEU A 100 -15.73 -0.93 -6.81
CA LEU A 100 -15.40 -1.87 -5.74
C LEU A 100 -16.12 -3.20 -5.91
N HIS A 101 -17.40 -3.20 -6.29
CA HIS A 101 -18.13 -4.44 -6.58
C HIS A 101 -17.49 -5.22 -7.73
N LEU A 102 -17.14 -4.54 -8.83
CA LEU A 102 -16.45 -5.16 -9.95
C LEU A 102 -15.10 -5.74 -9.52
N ARG A 103 -14.26 -4.94 -8.85
CA ARG A 103 -12.94 -5.39 -8.41
C ARG A 103 -13.00 -6.57 -7.45
N ILE A 104 -13.93 -6.56 -6.50
CA ILE A 104 -14.16 -7.68 -5.58
C ILE A 104 -14.59 -8.93 -6.35
N SER A 105 -15.45 -8.80 -7.36
CA SER A 105 -15.91 -9.95 -8.17
C SER A 105 -14.82 -10.56 -9.05
N LEU A 106 -13.77 -9.79 -9.37
CA LEU A 106 -12.64 -10.21 -10.19
C LEU A 106 -11.47 -10.79 -9.37
N ILE A 107 -11.53 -10.74 -8.04
CA ILE A 107 -10.51 -11.35 -7.18
C ILE A 107 -10.79 -12.85 -7.09
N ASP A 108 -9.84 -13.66 -7.57
CA ASP A 108 -9.92 -15.12 -7.71
C ASP A 108 -8.89 -15.87 -6.86
N PHE A 109 -8.16 -15.17 -5.98
CA PHE A 109 -7.18 -15.73 -5.06
C PHE A 109 -7.61 -15.55 -3.60
N GLU A 110 -7.05 -16.37 -2.72
CA GLU A 110 -7.28 -16.28 -1.28
C GLU A 110 -6.22 -15.42 -0.59
N GLU A 111 -6.69 -14.59 0.34
CA GLU A 111 -5.84 -13.80 1.22
C GLU A 111 -5.53 -14.58 2.51
N SER A 112 -4.28 -14.51 2.96
CA SER A 112 -3.87 -15.08 4.24
C SER A 112 -3.24 -14.02 5.15
N LYS A 113 -3.44 -14.16 6.45
CA LYS A 113 -2.91 -13.21 7.43
C LYS A 113 -1.38 -13.26 7.49
N CYS A 114 -0.79 -12.08 7.62
CA CYS A 114 0.64 -11.90 7.85
C CYS A 114 0.94 -11.95 9.36
N SER A 115 1.70 -12.94 9.84
CA SER A 115 2.00 -13.11 11.27
C SER A 115 3.30 -12.41 11.68
N LEU A 116 3.24 -11.10 11.91
CA LEU A 116 4.42 -10.28 12.27
C LEU A 116 4.53 -9.95 13.77
N GLY A 117 3.57 -10.38 14.58
CA GLY A 117 3.51 -10.06 16.02
C GLY A 117 3.03 -8.64 16.31
N TYR A 118 2.43 -7.96 15.33
CA TYR A 118 1.74 -6.68 15.47
C TYR A 118 0.61 -6.59 14.43
N GLU A 119 -0.33 -5.66 14.64
CA GLU A 119 -1.45 -5.43 13.74
C GLU A 119 -0.98 -5.04 12.34
N GLN A 120 -1.58 -5.67 11.31
CA GLN A 120 -1.12 -5.55 9.93
C GLN A 120 -2.32 -5.58 8.96
N PRO A 121 -2.64 -4.47 8.27
CA PRO A 121 -3.73 -4.43 7.28
C PRO A 121 -3.46 -5.23 6.00
N LEU A 122 -2.18 -5.48 5.70
CA LEU A 122 -1.78 -6.17 4.48
C LEU A 122 -1.93 -7.69 4.62
N GLN A 123 -2.49 -8.32 3.59
CA GLN A 123 -2.60 -9.78 3.48
C GLN A 123 -1.52 -10.33 2.55
N LEU A 124 -1.15 -11.59 2.77
CA LEU A 124 -0.36 -12.39 1.84
C LEU A 124 -1.12 -12.59 0.52
N HIS A 125 -0.38 -12.72 -0.58
CA HIS A 125 -0.89 -12.85 -1.96
C HIS A 125 -1.71 -11.68 -2.51
N ALA A 126 -2.04 -10.69 -1.68
CA ALA A 126 -2.64 -9.44 -2.13
C ALA A 126 -1.59 -8.49 -2.73
N ARG A 127 -2.07 -7.50 -3.48
CA ARG A 127 -1.25 -6.43 -4.08
C ARG A 127 -1.61 -5.09 -3.48
N TYR A 128 -0.59 -4.30 -3.18
CA TYR A 128 -0.73 -2.98 -2.58
C TYR A 128 0.22 -1.99 -3.22
N THR A 129 -0.15 -0.73 -3.20
CA THR A 129 0.74 0.35 -3.63
C THR A 129 1.83 0.59 -2.59
N ARG A 130 2.92 1.22 -3.01
CA ARG A 130 3.99 1.62 -2.08
C ARG A 130 3.47 2.49 -0.93
N ASP A 131 2.58 3.44 -1.20
CA ASP A 131 2.04 4.31 -0.15
C ASP A 131 1.23 3.51 0.89
N GLN A 132 0.40 2.58 0.43
CA GLN A 132 -0.34 1.67 1.31
C GLN A 132 0.60 0.83 2.18
N ILE A 133 1.67 0.30 1.60
CA ILE A 133 2.69 -0.47 2.33
C ILE A 133 3.38 0.41 3.38
N LEU A 134 3.83 1.61 3.01
CA LEU A 134 4.49 2.51 3.94
C LEU A 134 3.58 2.95 5.09
N VAL A 135 2.27 3.09 4.85
CA VAL A 135 1.28 3.33 5.92
C VAL A 135 1.16 2.12 6.84
N ALA A 136 1.05 0.92 6.26
CA ALA A 136 0.89 -0.32 7.01
C ALA A 136 2.03 -0.61 8.00
N PHE A 137 3.25 -0.14 7.70
CA PHE A 137 4.40 -0.21 8.61
C PHE A 137 4.64 1.08 9.38
N GLY A 138 3.71 2.04 9.39
CA GLY A 138 3.80 3.28 10.15
C GLY A 138 4.94 4.22 9.72
N LEU A 139 5.48 4.04 8.51
CA LEU A 139 6.49 4.92 7.93
C LEU A 139 5.86 6.19 7.32
N SER A 140 4.63 6.04 6.81
CA SER A 140 3.74 7.14 6.49
C SER A 140 2.58 7.16 7.49
N THR A 141 2.27 8.34 8.01
CA THR A 141 1.14 8.60 8.91
C THR A 141 0.27 9.69 8.31
N LEU A 142 -0.93 9.93 8.86
CA LEU A 142 -1.79 11.03 8.43
C LEU A 142 -1.03 12.36 8.33
N HIS A 143 -0.11 12.62 9.28
CA HIS A 143 0.59 13.90 9.41
C HIS A 143 1.99 13.91 8.79
N LYS A 144 2.50 12.77 8.32
CA LYS A 144 3.85 12.68 7.79
C LYS A 144 3.95 11.61 6.71
N LYS A 145 4.31 12.02 5.49
CA LYS A 145 4.66 11.10 4.41
C LYS A 145 6.12 10.67 4.53
N SER A 146 6.39 9.40 4.33
CA SER A 146 7.75 8.91 4.19
C SER A 146 8.42 9.53 2.96
N SER A 147 9.63 10.07 3.12
CA SER A 147 10.46 10.55 2.02
C SER A 147 11.20 9.42 1.30
N ASN A 148 10.98 8.18 1.72
CA ASN A 148 11.77 7.04 1.25
C ASN A 148 11.48 6.74 -0.23
N ARG A 149 12.50 7.00 -1.06
CA ARG A 149 12.53 6.68 -2.50
C ARG A 149 13.46 5.52 -2.83
N GLU A 150 14.08 4.93 -1.83
CA GLU A 150 15.03 3.83 -1.94
C GLU A 150 14.29 2.48 -2.01
N GLY A 151 14.99 1.43 -2.45
CA GLY A 151 14.39 0.10 -2.53
C GLY A 151 14.32 -0.63 -1.20
N THR A 152 14.77 -0.02 -0.10
CA THR A 152 14.59 -0.57 1.26
C THR A 152 13.96 0.47 2.19
N ALA A 153 13.22 0.03 3.20
CA ALA A 153 12.59 0.91 4.18
C ALA A 153 12.51 0.26 5.56
N GLU A 154 13.14 0.86 6.57
CA GLU A 154 13.17 0.29 7.93
C GLU A 154 12.28 1.08 8.90
N ASN A 155 11.40 0.38 9.61
CA ASN A 155 10.80 0.87 10.84
C ASN A 155 11.50 0.24 12.05
N LYS A 156 12.41 1.00 12.66
CA LYS A 156 13.18 0.57 13.85
C LYS A 156 12.30 0.22 15.05
N LYS A 157 11.15 0.88 15.23
CA LYS A 157 10.23 0.59 16.35
C LYS A 157 9.60 -0.80 16.20
N LEU A 158 9.30 -1.20 14.96
CA LEU A 158 8.76 -2.53 14.65
C LEU A 158 9.86 -3.59 14.46
N ASN A 159 11.14 -3.18 14.52
CA ASN A 159 12.30 -3.99 14.14
C ASN A 159 12.07 -4.73 12.81
N THR A 160 11.53 -3.99 11.82
CA THR A 160 11.12 -4.55 10.53
C THR A 160 11.66 -3.70 9.39
N GLU A 161 12.25 -4.35 8.41
CA GLU A 161 12.73 -3.74 7.17
C GLU A 161 11.99 -4.32 5.95
N LEU A 162 11.60 -3.43 5.06
CA LEU A 162 10.87 -3.73 3.83
C LEU A 162 11.86 -3.66 2.68
N LEU A 163 11.91 -4.70 1.86
CA LEU A 163 12.71 -4.77 0.64
C LEU A 163 11.77 -4.75 -0.56
N PHE A 164 11.83 -3.70 -1.37
CA PHE A 164 11.04 -3.53 -2.57
C PHE A 164 11.83 -4.04 -3.77
N ILE A 165 11.45 -5.22 -4.24
CA ILE A 165 12.17 -5.96 -5.26
C ILE A 165 11.39 -5.94 -6.57
N ASN A 166 12.08 -5.57 -7.65
CA ASN A 166 11.55 -5.72 -8.99
C ASN A 166 12.22 -6.91 -9.69
N LEU A 167 11.47 -8.00 -9.89
CA LEU A 167 11.94 -9.17 -10.62
C LEU A 167 11.94 -8.97 -12.14
N GLN A 168 11.13 -8.04 -12.66
CA GLN A 168 11.11 -7.72 -14.08
C GLN A 168 12.18 -6.67 -14.39
N LYS A 169 13.36 -7.15 -14.81
CA LYS A 169 14.41 -6.30 -15.39
C LYS A 169 14.32 -6.39 -16.91
N SER A 170 13.74 -5.40 -17.56
CA SER A 170 13.94 -5.18 -19.00
C SER A 170 15.33 -4.57 -19.19
N GLU A 171 16.15 -5.12 -20.10
CA GLU A 171 17.47 -4.55 -20.43
C GLU A 171 17.40 -3.09 -20.91
N GLU A 172 16.23 -2.65 -21.39
CA GLU A 172 15.98 -1.28 -21.89
C GLU A 172 15.81 -0.23 -20.78
N ASP A 173 15.49 -0.61 -19.54
CA ASP A 173 15.16 0.33 -18.45
C ASP A 173 16.24 0.44 -17.34
N PHE A 174 17.30 -0.37 -17.37
CA PHE A 174 18.30 -0.44 -16.30
C PHE A 174 19.72 -0.25 -16.80
N SER A 175 20.46 0.69 -16.18
CA SER A 175 21.90 0.82 -16.44
C SER A 175 22.66 -0.40 -15.89
N PRO A 176 23.80 -0.81 -16.49
CA PRO A 176 24.58 -1.97 -16.06
C PRO A 176 25.00 -1.99 -14.58
N THR A 177 24.99 -0.83 -13.92
CA THR A 177 25.40 -0.67 -12.51
C THR A 177 24.26 -0.86 -11.50
N THR A 178 23.04 -1.20 -11.95
CA THR A 178 21.85 -1.37 -11.09
C THR A 178 21.18 -2.74 -11.23
N MET A 179 21.80 -3.70 -11.91
CA MET A 179 21.32 -5.07 -12.00
C MET A 179 21.70 -5.88 -10.74
N TYR A 180 21.01 -5.66 -9.62
CA TYR A 180 21.09 -6.54 -8.45
C TYR A 180 20.39 -7.86 -8.75
N ASP A 181 21.04 -9.00 -8.58
CA ASP A 181 20.48 -10.32 -8.96
C ASP A 181 19.46 -10.85 -7.95
N ASP A 182 18.26 -10.28 -7.95
CA ASP A 182 17.15 -10.74 -7.12
C ASP A 182 16.35 -11.84 -7.84
N TYR A 183 16.28 -13.04 -7.26
CA TYR A 183 15.52 -14.17 -7.81
C TYR A 183 15.11 -15.18 -6.74
N ALA A 184 13.96 -15.83 -6.93
CA ALA A 184 13.56 -16.98 -6.13
C ALA A 184 14.41 -18.19 -6.55
N ILE A 185 15.07 -18.83 -5.59
CA ILE A 185 15.77 -20.10 -5.79
C ILE A 185 14.74 -21.24 -5.75
N ASP A 186 13.84 -21.21 -4.76
CA ASP A 186 12.69 -22.10 -4.62
C ASP A 186 11.55 -21.42 -3.85
N GLU A 187 10.52 -22.17 -3.45
CA GLU A 187 9.34 -21.67 -2.73
C GLU A 187 9.66 -21.06 -1.35
N THR A 188 10.83 -21.38 -0.79
CA THR A 188 11.27 -21.01 0.57
C THR A 188 12.59 -20.25 0.60
N LEU A 189 13.31 -20.16 -0.52
CA LEU A 189 14.62 -19.55 -0.60
C LEU A 189 14.67 -18.47 -1.67
N PHE A 190 15.09 -17.28 -1.29
CA PHE A 190 15.20 -16.12 -2.17
C PHE A 190 16.60 -15.53 -2.10
N HIS A 191 17.20 -15.32 -3.27
CA HIS A 191 18.47 -14.60 -3.39
C HIS A 191 18.17 -13.11 -3.51
N TRP A 192 18.77 -12.31 -2.62
CA TRP A 192 18.68 -10.85 -2.66
C TRP A 192 20.06 -10.23 -2.51
N GLN A 193 20.32 -9.14 -3.24
CA GLN A 193 21.56 -8.38 -3.13
C GLN A 193 21.32 -6.98 -2.57
N SER A 194 22.09 -6.62 -1.54
CA SER A 194 21.98 -5.31 -0.91
C SER A 194 22.32 -4.17 -1.86
N GLN A 195 21.60 -3.05 -1.72
CA GLN A 195 21.83 -1.86 -2.55
C GLN A 195 23.20 -1.22 -2.25
N GLY A 196 23.83 -0.70 -3.30
CA GLY A 196 25.07 0.08 -3.25
C GLY A 196 26.30 -0.74 -2.84
N ARG A 197 27.22 -0.08 -2.14
CA ARG A 197 28.42 -0.70 -1.53
C ARG A 197 28.18 -0.98 -0.05
N THR A 198 27.11 -1.68 0.29
CA THR A 198 26.88 -2.11 1.68
C THR A 198 27.96 -3.12 2.05
N ALA A 199 28.96 -2.68 2.82
CA ALA A 199 30.02 -3.56 3.30
C ALA A 199 29.47 -4.53 4.36
N ASP A 200 29.99 -5.75 4.38
CA ASP A 200 29.67 -6.79 5.36
C ASP A 200 29.88 -6.33 6.80
N ASN A 201 30.94 -5.56 7.04
CA ASN A 201 31.29 -4.98 8.34
C ASN A 201 30.54 -3.67 8.68
N SER A 202 29.68 -3.17 7.80
CA SER A 202 28.88 -1.97 8.07
C SER A 202 27.73 -2.26 9.03
N ALA A 203 27.19 -1.22 9.66
CA ALA A 203 26.02 -1.38 10.54
C ALA A 203 24.82 -2.04 9.81
N THR A 204 24.58 -1.66 8.55
CA THR A 204 23.52 -2.24 7.72
C THR A 204 23.81 -3.70 7.36
N GLY A 205 25.01 -4.00 6.86
CA GLY A 205 25.43 -5.37 6.50
C GLY A 205 25.37 -6.32 7.69
N MET A 206 25.88 -5.89 8.85
CA MET A 206 25.80 -6.65 10.09
C MET A 206 24.35 -6.87 10.55
N SER A 207 23.44 -5.93 10.28
CA SER A 207 22.02 -6.10 10.62
C SER A 207 21.34 -7.21 9.81
N TYR A 208 21.77 -7.43 8.56
CA TYR A 208 21.31 -8.55 7.73
C TYR A 208 21.96 -9.87 8.16
N ILE A 209 23.28 -9.88 8.35
CA ILE A 209 24.02 -11.08 8.78
C ILE A 209 23.50 -11.60 10.13
N LYS A 210 23.19 -10.69 11.06
CA LYS A 210 22.71 -11.01 12.41
C LYS A 210 21.18 -10.92 12.54
N GLN A 211 20.43 -10.94 11.43
CA GLN A 211 18.98 -10.76 11.45
C GLN A 211 18.28 -11.66 12.49
N VAL A 212 18.62 -12.95 12.52
CA VAL A 212 18.03 -13.94 13.44
C VAL A 212 18.37 -13.61 14.89
N GLU A 213 19.64 -13.28 15.19
CA GLU A 213 20.11 -12.87 16.53
C GLU A 213 19.39 -11.59 16.99
N LEU A 214 19.18 -10.65 16.08
CA LEU A 214 18.53 -9.37 16.33
C LEU A 214 17.00 -9.44 16.31
N ASN A 215 16.42 -10.61 16.03
CA ASN A 215 14.98 -10.80 15.80
C ASN A 215 14.40 -9.76 14.82
N LYS A 216 15.19 -9.38 13.81
CA LYS A 216 14.81 -8.39 12.80
C LYS A 216 13.95 -9.07 11.74
N LYS A 217 12.80 -8.47 11.43
CA LYS A 217 11.92 -8.98 10.37
C LYS A 217 12.31 -8.35 9.05
N ILE A 218 12.51 -9.16 8.02
CA ILE A 218 12.75 -8.69 6.65
C ILE A 218 11.56 -9.12 5.82
N ILE A 219 10.95 -8.19 5.08
CA ILE A 219 9.75 -8.45 4.29
C ILE A 219 10.01 -8.12 2.84
N PHE A 220 9.74 -9.08 1.97
CA PHE A 220 9.92 -8.94 0.53
C PHE A 220 8.62 -8.50 -0.14
N TYR A 221 8.66 -7.30 -0.73
CA TYR A 221 7.62 -6.81 -1.62
C TYR A 221 8.10 -6.95 -3.04
N LEU A 222 7.66 -8.02 -3.70
CA LEU A 222 7.91 -8.21 -5.12
C LEU A 222 6.92 -7.35 -5.90
N TYR A 223 7.35 -6.68 -6.97
CA TYR A 223 6.41 -6.06 -7.91
C TYR A 223 5.41 -7.14 -8.37
N ASN A 224 4.15 -7.00 -7.92
CA ASN A 224 3.01 -7.91 -8.06
C ASN A 224 2.70 -8.93 -6.94
N TYR A 225 3.52 -9.13 -5.90
CA TYR A 225 3.20 -10.05 -4.79
C TYR A 225 3.85 -9.64 -3.45
N VAL A 226 3.19 -9.90 -2.32
CA VAL A 226 3.81 -9.89 -0.99
C VAL A 226 4.29 -11.30 -0.66
N ILE A 227 5.59 -11.47 -0.41
CA ILE A 227 6.17 -12.73 0.06
C ILE A 227 6.84 -12.49 1.42
N LEU A 228 6.53 -13.35 2.40
CA LEU A 228 7.26 -13.43 3.65
C LEU A 228 8.21 -14.61 3.59
N LEU A 229 9.45 -14.39 4.04
CA LEU A 229 10.43 -15.43 4.34
C LEU A 229 10.90 -15.24 5.78
#